data_AF-A0A2V9S0R3-F1
#
_entry.id   AF-A0A2V9S0R3-F1
#
_cell.length_a   1.000
_cell.length_b   1.000
_cell.length_c   1.000
_cell.angle_alpha   90.00
_cell.angle_beta   90.00
_cell.angle_gamma   90.00
#
_symmetry.space_group_name_H-M   'P 1'
#
loop_
_entity.id
_entity.type
_entity.pdbx_description
1 polymer ?
#
loop_
_entity_poly.entity_id
_entity_poly.type
_entity_poly.pdbx_seq_one_letter_code
_entity_poly.pdbx_strand_id
1 'polypeptide(L)'
;IKESSGDVEKVRKMVEGTRRIKRSAAVTETFDAVTPRMLEPRRENNGQGGELVPVTALSGASRPSSSAVSVISEVKTRQKEVGFQLLVGSAQKLEPSLQAGAVGAILAFADAAPTACYEIYAAWKEGDTALARLKQERIAKAAERIAGDLGIPGVKYAMDFNGYFGGAARLPLLPLTADLKAEVERLLSDIRN
;
A
#
# COMPACT_ATOMS: atom_id res chain seq x y z
N ILE A 1 -6.42 11.05 2.80
CA ILE A 1 -5.35 11.97 3.31
C ILE A 1 -4.36 11.17 4.15
N LYS A 2 -3.10 11.60 4.26
CA LYS A 2 -2.08 10.98 5.13
C LYS A 2 -1.81 11.89 6.33
N GLU A 3 -2.02 11.40 7.55
CA GLU A 3 -1.58 12.04 8.79
C GLU A 3 -0.18 11.51 9.15
N SER A 4 0.80 12.36 9.44
CA SER A 4 2.19 11.92 9.65
C SER A 4 2.81 12.35 10.99
N SER A 5 2.05 13.03 11.85
CA SER A 5 2.59 13.50 13.14
C SER A 5 2.69 12.39 14.18
N GLY A 6 2.03 11.25 13.96
CA GLY A 6 1.98 10.15 14.93
C GLY A 6 1.06 10.46 16.12
N ASP A 7 0.23 11.48 16.00
CA ASP A 7 -0.75 11.87 17.01
C ASP A 7 -2.04 11.08 16.80
N VAL A 8 -2.25 10.07 17.65
CA VAL A 8 -3.41 9.17 17.56
C VAL A 8 -4.72 9.91 17.87
N GLU A 9 -4.70 10.94 18.72
CA GLU A 9 -5.91 11.74 18.99
C GLU A 9 -6.30 12.60 17.80
N LYS A 10 -5.31 13.16 17.10
CA LYS A 10 -5.54 13.85 15.83
C LYS A 10 -6.11 12.90 14.78
N VAL A 11 -5.58 11.67 14.68
CA VAL A 11 -6.13 10.63 13.80
C VAL A 11 -7.60 10.38 14.14
N ARG A 12 -7.94 10.15 15.41
CA ARG A 12 -9.34 9.93 15.85
C ARG A 12 -10.25 11.09 15.47
N LYS A 13 -9.84 12.33 15.76
CA LYS A 13 -10.61 13.54 15.39
C LYS A 13 -10.82 13.65 13.87
N MET A 14 -9.80 13.31 13.07
CA MET A 14 -9.92 13.32 11.61
C MET A 14 -10.87 12.23 11.11
N VAL A 15 -10.83 11.02 11.69
CA VAL A 15 -11.78 9.94 11.36
C VAL A 15 -13.21 10.38 11.68
N GLU A 16 -13.44 10.91 12.87
CA GLU A 16 -14.76 11.40 13.30
C GLU A 16 -15.28 12.52 12.38
N GLY A 17 -14.45 13.52 12.11
CA GLY A 17 -14.82 14.67 11.26
C GLY A 17 -15.10 14.30 9.81
N THR A 18 -14.53 13.19 9.32
CA THR A 18 -14.69 12.72 7.94
C THR A 18 -15.73 11.61 7.79
N ARG A 19 -16.29 11.08 8.88
CA ARG A 19 -17.27 9.98 8.87
C ARG A 19 -18.52 10.25 8.04
N ARG A 20 -18.94 11.52 7.96
CA ARG A 20 -20.09 11.96 7.15
C ARG A 20 -19.82 11.98 5.64
N ILE A 21 -18.55 11.95 5.22
CA ILE A 21 -18.16 12.04 3.82
C ILE A 21 -18.32 10.65 3.20
N LYS A 22 -19.37 10.52 2.38
CA LYS A 22 -19.71 9.30 1.65
C LYS A 22 -19.98 9.66 0.19
N ARG A 23 -19.59 8.79 -0.73
CA ARG A 23 -19.91 8.92 -2.15
C ARG A 23 -20.26 7.56 -2.74
N SER A 24 -21.16 7.54 -3.73
CA SER A 24 -21.36 6.35 -4.55
C SER A 24 -20.21 6.23 -5.55
N ALA A 25 -19.63 5.03 -5.66
CA ALA A 25 -18.60 4.73 -6.64
C ALA A 25 -18.95 3.42 -7.38
N ALA A 26 -18.70 3.40 -8.69
CA ALA A 26 -18.71 2.18 -9.48
C ALA A 26 -17.50 1.32 -9.09
N VAL A 27 -17.77 0.07 -8.73
CA VAL A 27 -16.78 -0.93 -8.34
C VAL A 27 -17.02 -2.24 -9.08
N THR A 28 -15.99 -3.07 -9.18
CA THR A 28 -16.11 -4.43 -9.72
C THR A 28 -16.91 -5.33 -8.77
N GLU A 29 -17.20 -6.56 -9.18
CA GLU A 29 -17.80 -7.56 -8.29
C GLU A 29 -16.92 -7.91 -7.08
N THR A 30 -15.61 -7.71 -7.19
CA THR A 30 -14.62 -7.86 -6.10
C THR A 30 -14.37 -6.56 -5.31
N PHE A 31 -15.18 -5.52 -5.54
CA PHE A 31 -15.09 -4.20 -4.91
C PHE A 31 -13.83 -3.39 -5.24
N ASP A 32 -13.14 -3.71 -6.33
CA ASP A 32 -12.05 -2.91 -6.86
C ASP A 32 -12.60 -1.66 -7.56
N ALA A 33 -11.82 -0.58 -7.53
CA ALA A 33 -12.24 0.69 -8.15
C ALA A 33 -12.30 0.54 -9.67
N VAL A 34 -13.46 0.84 -10.27
CA VAL A 34 -13.60 0.91 -11.73
C VAL A 34 -13.07 2.26 -12.21
N THR A 35 -12.09 2.23 -13.10
CA THR A 35 -11.53 3.46 -13.70
C THR A 35 -12.23 3.80 -15.00
N PRO A 36 -12.23 5.09 -15.43
CA PRO A 36 -12.80 5.47 -16.73
C PRO A 36 -12.21 4.66 -17.90
N ARG A 37 -10.90 4.37 -17.85
CA ARG A 37 -10.22 3.54 -18.86
C ARG A 37 -10.76 2.10 -18.95
N MET A 38 -11.32 1.56 -17.87
CA MET A 38 -11.96 0.23 -17.88
C MET A 38 -13.35 0.25 -18.51
N LEU A 39 -13.99 1.41 -18.56
CA LEU A 39 -15.31 1.63 -19.16
C LEU A 39 -15.22 2.08 -20.62
N GLU A 40 -14.06 2.57 -21.06
CA GLU A 40 -13.85 2.90 -22.46
C GLU A 40 -13.99 1.62 -23.31
N PRO A 41 -14.81 1.65 -24.38
CA PRO A 41 -14.78 0.57 -25.35
C PRO A 41 -13.34 0.49 -25.86
N ARG A 42 -12.73 -0.69 -25.79
CA ARG A 42 -11.43 -0.92 -26.41
C ARG A 42 -11.56 -0.46 -27.86
N ARG A 43 -10.90 0.64 -28.21
CA ARG A 43 -10.91 1.16 -29.57
C ARG A 43 -10.52 -0.01 -30.46
N GLU A 44 -11.43 -0.37 -31.36
CA GLU A 44 -11.06 -1.21 -32.49
C GLU A 44 -9.85 -0.53 -33.12
N ASN A 45 -8.69 -1.19 -33.05
CA ASN A 45 -7.53 -0.74 -33.78
C ASN A 45 -7.93 -0.78 -35.25
N ASN A 46 -8.27 0.38 -35.83
CA ASN A 46 -8.27 0.56 -37.26
C ASN A 46 -6.82 0.43 -37.75
N GLY A 47 -6.39 -0.82 -37.93
CA GLY A 47 -5.52 -1.21 -39.03
C GLY A 47 -4.01 -1.02 -38.89
N GLN A 48 -3.37 -1.10 -37.70
CA GLN A 48 -1.89 -1.17 -37.67
C GLN A 48 -1.20 -1.76 -36.42
N GLY A 49 -1.91 -2.55 -35.61
CA GLY A 49 -1.27 -3.25 -34.49
C GLY A 49 -2.04 -4.52 -34.12
N GLY A 50 -1.62 -5.65 -34.71
CA GLY A 50 -2.05 -7.00 -34.38
C GLY A 50 -3.54 -7.26 -34.59
N GLU A 51 -3.98 -7.29 -35.85
CA GLU A 51 -5.33 -7.72 -36.21
C GLU A 51 -5.51 -9.21 -35.85
N LEU A 52 -6.22 -9.49 -34.75
CA LEU A 52 -6.68 -10.85 -34.47
C LEU A 52 -7.95 -11.07 -35.30
N VAL A 53 -7.79 -11.73 -36.44
CA VAL A 53 -8.91 -12.13 -37.30
C VAL A 53 -9.75 -13.17 -36.54
N PRO A 54 -11.07 -12.95 -36.34
CA PRO A 54 -11.91 -13.95 -35.72
C PRO A 54 -11.95 -15.19 -36.61
N VAL A 55 -11.81 -16.38 -36.01
CA VAL A 55 -11.76 -17.68 -36.73
C VAL A 55 -12.95 -17.87 -37.66
N THR A 56 -14.10 -17.28 -37.31
CA THR A 56 -15.33 -17.29 -38.11
C THR A 56 -15.21 -16.58 -39.46
N ALA A 57 -14.30 -15.61 -39.60
CA ALA A 57 -14.03 -14.96 -40.88
C ALA A 57 -13.16 -15.82 -41.81
N LEU A 58 -12.40 -16.78 -41.26
CA LEU A 58 -11.51 -17.67 -42.02
C LEU A 58 -12.16 -19.02 -42.36
N SER A 59 -13.06 -19.52 -41.52
CA SER A 59 -13.78 -20.77 -41.77
C SER A 59 -15.20 -20.49 -42.25
N GLY A 60 -15.41 -20.46 -43.57
CA GLY A 60 -16.74 -20.37 -44.17
C GLY A 60 -17.73 -21.31 -43.47
N ALA A 61 -18.75 -20.72 -42.85
CA ALA A 61 -19.92 -21.36 -42.26
C ALA A 61 -19.67 -22.70 -41.55
N SER A 62 -18.93 -22.69 -40.44
CA SER A 62 -19.17 -23.68 -39.39
C SER A 62 -19.27 -22.96 -38.05
N ARG A 63 -20.38 -23.17 -37.33
CA ARG A 63 -20.50 -22.67 -35.95
C ARG A 63 -19.39 -23.34 -35.15
N PRO A 64 -18.49 -22.58 -34.51
CA PRO A 64 -17.48 -23.19 -33.67
C PRO A 64 -18.17 -23.87 -32.48
N SER A 65 -17.95 -25.17 -32.32
CA SER A 65 -18.40 -25.96 -31.17
C SER A 65 -17.50 -25.79 -29.94
N SER A 66 -16.70 -24.72 -29.89
CA SER A 66 -15.75 -24.42 -28.84
C SER A 66 -15.86 -22.94 -28.47
N SER A 67 -15.87 -22.68 -27.16
CA SER A 67 -16.19 -21.47 -26.40
C SER A 67 -15.32 -20.22 -26.67
N ALA A 68 -14.78 -20.05 -27.87
CA ALA A 68 -14.15 -18.81 -28.32
C ALA A 68 -15.21 -17.79 -28.78
N VAL A 69 -16.22 -17.54 -27.93
CA VAL A 69 -17.02 -16.33 -28.05
C VAL A 69 -16.05 -15.20 -27.67
N SER A 70 -15.87 -14.22 -28.55
CA SER A 70 -15.38 -12.91 -28.13
C SER A 70 -16.43 -12.32 -27.20
N VAL A 71 -16.46 -12.79 -25.95
CA VAL A 71 -17.24 -12.17 -24.90
C VAL A 71 -16.47 -10.88 -24.65
N ILE A 72 -16.88 -9.82 -25.35
CA ILE A 72 -16.72 -8.47 -24.85
C ILE A 72 -17.60 -8.47 -23.60
N SER A 73 -17.10 -9.04 -22.51
CA SER A 73 -17.77 -8.99 -21.23
C SER A 73 -17.66 -7.55 -20.81
N GLU A 74 -18.72 -6.78 -21.01
CA GLU A 74 -18.90 -5.54 -20.27
C GLU A 74 -18.49 -5.82 -18.83
N VAL A 75 -17.52 -5.06 -18.32
CA VAL A 75 -17.04 -5.24 -16.96
C VAL A 75 -18.26 -5.08 -16.06
N LYS A 76 -18.69 -6.16 -15.42
CA LYS A 76 -19.82 -6.12 -14.50
C LYS A 76 -19.46 -5.18 -13.36
N THR A 77 -20.17 -4.06 -13.28
CA THR A 77 -19.98 -3.06 -12.23
C THR A 77 -21.16 -3.09 -11.26
N ARG A 78 -20.88 -2.66 -10.02
CA ARG A 78 -21.86 -2.43 -8.98
C ARG A 78 -21.63 -1.06 -8.37
N GLN A 79 -22.66 -0.46 -7.79
CA GLN A 79 -22.53 0.76 -7.01
C GLN A 79 -22.22 0.39 -5.56
N LYS A 80 -21.20 1.03 -4.98
CA LYS A 80 -20.84 0.90 -3.56
C LYS A 80 -20.70 2.28 -2.94
N GLU A 81 -21.26 2.43 -1.74
CA GLU A 81 -20.97 3.58 -0.90
C GLU A 81 -19.55 3.46 -0.35
N VAL A 82 -18.69 4.44 -0.66
CA VAL A 82 -17.32 4.52 -0.17
C VAL A 82 -17.15 5.75 0.71
N GLY A 83 -16.49 5.56 1.85
CA GLY A 83 -16.16 6.63 2.79
C GLY A 83 -14.82 7.31 2.50
N PHE A 84 -14.52 8.33 3.29
CA PHE A 84 -13.21 8.97 3.27
C PHE A 84 -12.14 8.10 3.93
N GLN A 85 -11.00 7.93 3.27
CA GLN A 85 -9.91 7.08 3.74
C GLN A 85 -8.79 7.93 4.36
N LEU A 86 -8.49 7.63 5.63
CA LEU A 86 -7.37 8.19 6.37
C LEU A 86 -6.24 7.16 6.45
N LEU A 87 -5.05 7.57 6.02
CA LEU A 87 -3.81 6.80 6.14
C LEU A 87 -2.90 7.46 7.17
N VAL A 88 -2.04 6.67 7.80
CA VAL A 88 -1.02 7.18 8.73
C VAL A 88 0.40 7.06 8.22
N GLY A 89 1.29 7.90 8.72
CA GLY A 89 2.68 8.03 8.29
C GLY A 89 3.73 7.56 9.28
N SER A 90 3.32 7.13 10.46
CA SER A 90 4.19 6.94 11.62
C SER A 90 4.18 5.47 12.06
N ALA A 91 5.22 4.72 11.69
CA ALA A 91 5.30 3.28 11.92
C ALA A 91 5.37 2.93 13.42
N GLN A 92 5.90 3.83 14.24
CA GLN A 92 5.95 3.70 15.69
C GLN A 92 4.58 3.82 16.39
N LYS A 93 3.53 4.24 15.66
CA LYS A 93 2.14 4.35 16.13
C LYS A 93 1.14 3.74 15.14
N LEU A 94 1.55 2.74 14.36
CA LEU A 94 0.70 2.13 13.33
C LEU A 94 -0.53 1.44 13.93
N GLU A 95 -0.35 0.47 14.82
CA GLU A 95 -1.43 -0.27 15.49
C GLU A 95 -2.44 0.67 16.18
N PRO A 96 -2.04 1.59 17.08
CA PRO A 96 -3.01 2.44 17.75
C PRO A 96 -3.73 3.40 16.78
N SER A 97 -3.10 3.77 15.67
CA SER A 97 -3.75 4.57 14.63
C SER A 97 -4.79 3.76 13.84
N LEU A 98 -4.52 2.49 13.57
CA LEU A 98 -5.49 1.57 12.95
C LEU A 98 -6.69 1.37 13.88
N GLN A 99 -6.47 1.20 15.18
CA GLN A 99 -7.55 1.17 16.18
C GLN A 99 -8.36 2.47 16.25
N ALA A 100 -7.72 3.62 16.01
CA ALA A 100 -8.40 4.91 15.94
C ALA A 100 -9.23 5.10 14.66
N GLY A 101 -9.22 4.14 13.72
CA GLY A 101 -10.03 4.15 12.51
C GLY A 101 -9.27 4.53 11.23
N ALA A 102 -7.94 4.62 11.28
CA ALA A 102 -7.15 4.66 10.05
C ALA A 102 -7.32 3.34 9.27
N VAL A 103 -7.33 3.41 7.94
CA VAL A 103 -7.59 2.24 7.09
C VAL A 103 -6.31 1.59 6.53
N GLY A 104 -5.16 2.23 6.78
CA GLY A 104 -3.85 1.80 6.30
C GLY A 104 -2.76 2.84 6.58
N ALA A 105 -1.59 2.67 5.98
CA ALA A 105 -0.44 3.52 6.26
C ALA A 105 0.54 3.64 5.07
N ILE A 106 1.36 4.69 5.11
CA ILE A 106 2.48 4.96 4.19
C ILE A 106 3.72 5.26 5.05
N LEU A 107 4.60 4.28 5.20
CA LEU A 107 5.60 4.22 6.27
C LEU A 107 7.02 4.27 5.71
N ALA A 108 7.81 5.26 6.10
CA ALA A 108 9.24 5.32 5.71
C ALA A 108 10.04 4.14 6.31
N PHE A 109 9.69 3.68 7.51
CA PHE A 109 10.35 2.51 8.11
C PHE A 109 10.11 1.21 7.32
N ALA A 110 9.02 1.13 6.54
CA ALA A 110 8.74 -0.03 5.70
C ALA A 110 9.67 -0.12 4.49
N ASP A 111 10.44 0.91 4.16
CA ASP A 111 11.48 0.82 3.12
C ASP A 111 12.64 -0.09 3.57
N ALA A 112 12.94 -0.12 4.87
CA ALA A 112 13.99 -0.96 5.46
C ALA A 112 13.44 -2.27 6.06
N ALA A 113 12.21 -2.27 6.57
CA ALA A 113 11.59 -3.43 7.24
C ALA A 113 10.11 -3.62 6.82
N PRO A 114 9.82 -3.89 5.54
CA PRO A 114 8.45 -4.05 5.05
C PRO A 114 7.70 -5.19 5.73
N THR A 115 8.34 -6.35 5.95
CA THR A 115 7.70 -7.53 6.57
C THR A 115 7.23 -7.21 7.98
N ALA A 116 8.08 -6.58 8.80
CA ALA A 116 7.73 -6.23 10.17
C ALA A 116 6.57 -5.23 10.26
N CYS A 117 6.50 -4.27 9.32
CA CYS A 117 5.36 -3.35 9.23
C CYS A 117 4.07 -4.07 8.79
N TYR A 118 4.17 -4.99 7.83
CA TYR A 118 3.02 -5.73 7.32
C TYR A 118 2.43 -6.68 8.36
N GLU A 119 3.26 -7.35 9.17
CA GLU A 119 2.80 -8.24 10.24
C GLU A 119 1.84 -7.54 11.22
N ILE A 120 2.05 -6.25 11.51
CA ILE A 120 1.15 -5.44 12.35
C ILE A 120 -0.21 -5.26 11.65
N TYR A 121 -0.19 -4.89 10.37
CA TYR A 121 -1.40 -4.66 9.59
C TYR A 121 -2.20 -5.96 9.40
N ALA A 122 -1.52 -7.07 9.11
CA ALA A 122 -2.14 -8.38 8.95
C ALA A 122 -2.83 -8.84 10.25
N ALA A 123 -2.12 -8.79 11.38
CA ALA A 123 -2.68 -9.15 12.68
C ALA A 123 -3.90 -8.27 13.04
N TRP A 124 -3.82 -6.96 12.78
CA TRP A 124 -4.97 -6.06 12.96
C TRP A 124 -6.14 -6.42 12.05
N LYS A 125 -5.89 -6.74 10.77
CA LYS A 125 -6.93 -7.13 9.82
C LYS A 125 -7.61 -8.44 10.19
N GLU A 126 -6.90 -9.36 10.80
CA GLU A 126 -7.41 -10.63 11.31
C GLU A 126 -8.14 -10.48 12.66
N GLY A 127 -8.07 -9.30 13.29
CA GLY A 127 -8.68 -9.03 14.59
C GLY A 127 -7.84 -9.49 15.78
N ASP A 128 -6.62 -9.99 15.55
CA ASP A 128 -5.68 -10.37 16.61
C ASP A 128 -4.97 -9.13 17.18
N THR A 129 -5.69 -8.42 18.05
CA THR A 129 -5.19 -7.21 18.70
C THR A 129 -3.94 -7.47 19.56
N ALA A 130 -3.82 -8.66 20.16
CA ALA A 130 -2.69 -8.99 21.01
C ALA A 130 -1.42 -9.16 20.17
N LEU A 131 -1.50 -9.89 19.05
CA LEU A 131 -0.39 -10.04 18.12
C LEU A 131 -0.03 -8.71 17.46
N ALA A 132 -1.01 -7.92 17.03
CA ALA A 132 -0.77 -6.61 16.42
C ALA A 132 0.01 -5.69 17.37
N ARG A 133 -0.37 -5.65 18.65
CA ARG A 133 0.33 -4.89 19.69
C ARG A 133 1.74 -5.41 19.93
N LEU A 134 1.92 -6.72 20.04
CA LEU A 134 3.24 -7.32 20.21
C LEU A 134 4.19 -6.95 19.05
N LYS A 135 3.70 -7.04 17.81
CA LYS A 135 4.46 -6.66 16.61
C LYS A 135 4.74 -5.15 16.56
N GLN A 136 3.80 -4.32 16.99
CA GLN A 136 4.00 -2.87 17.11
C GLN A 136 5.10 -2.52 18.11
N GLU A 137 5.09 -3.14 19.28
CA GLU A 137 6.09 -2.91 20.35
C GLU A 137 7.49 -3.29 19.88
N ARG A 138 7.63 -4.37 19.09
CA ARG A 138 8.90 -4.81 18.48
C ARG A 138 9.55 -3.73 17.63
N ILE A 139 8.78 -2.98 16.83
CA ILE A 139 9.34 -2.00 15.89
C ILE A 139 9.35 -0.56 16.41
N ALA A 140 8.58 -0.25 17.47
CA ALA A 140 8.30 1.14 17.84
C ALA A 140 9.54 2.01 18.04
N LYS A 141 10.52 1.51 18.81
CA LYS A 141 11.78 2.23 19.08
C LYS A 141 12.63 2.40 17.83
N ALA A 142 12.75 1.34 17.02
CA ALA A 142 13.53 1.36 15.78
C ALA A 142 12.91 2.34 14.78
N ALA A 143 11.59 2.29 14.60
CA ALA A 143 10.85 3.18 13.71
C ALA A 143 10.97 4.65 14.11
N GLU A 144 10.81 4.96 15.40
CA GLU A 144 10.97 6.33 15.93
C GLU A 144 12.40 6.85 15.70
N ARG A 145 13.40 6.06 16.09
CA ARG A 145 14.80 6.47 15.99
C ARG A 145 15.26 6.60 14.54
N ILE A 146 14.98 5.61 13.69
CA ILE A 146 15.50 5.54 12.33
C ILE A 146 14.75 6.49 11.39
N ALA A 147 13.42 6.41 11.37
CA ALA A 147 12.61 7.18 10.44
C ALA A 147 12.17 8.55 10.99
N GLY A 148 12.06 8.69 12.32
CA GLY A 148 11.73 9.96 12.98
C GLY A 148 12.97 10.83 13.20
N ASP A 149 13.93 10.37 14.00
CA ASP A 149 15.06 11.21 14.41
C ASP A 149 16.16 11.32 13.35
N LEU A 150 16.59 10.18 12.79
CA LEU A 150 17.71 10.12 11.84
C LEU A 150 17.29 10.45 10.41
N GLY A 151 15.98 10.45 10.13
CA GLY A 151 15.40 10.79 8.84
C GLY A 151 15.93 9.94 7.68
N ILE A 152 16.06 10.54 6.50
CA ILE A 152 16.42 9.84 5.26
C ILE A 152 17.81 9.15 5.32
N PRO A 153 18.88 9.74 5.89
CA PRO A 153 20.14 9.03 6.09
C PRO A 153 19.99 7.78 6.97
N GLY A 154 19.17 7.88 8.02
CA GLY A 154 18.80 6.76 8.89
C GLY A 154 18.15 5.62 8.11
N VAL A 155 17.06 5.93 7.40
CA VAL A 155 16.30 4.95 6.60
C VAL A 155 17.18 4.32 5.53
N LYS A 156 17.97 5.10 4.78
CA LYS A 156 18.86 4.57 3.75
C LYS A 156 19.93 3.63 4.32
N TYR A 157 20.52 3.98 5.47
CA TYR A 157 21.48 3.08 6.11
C TYR A 157 20.82 1.80 6.63
N ALA A 158 19.62 1.93 7.22
CA ALA A 158 18.81 0.79 7.64
C ALA A 158 18.47 -0.15 6.47
N MET A 159 18.17 0.41 5.29
CA MET A 159 17.98 -0.35 4.06
C MET A 159 19.24 -1.13 3.68
N ASP A 160 20.40 -0.47 3.67
CA ASP A 160 21.70 -1.11 3.37
C ASP A 160 21.98 -2.28 4.34
N PHE A 161 21.70 -2.08 5.64
CA PHE A 161 21.88 -3.13 6.65
C PHE A 161 20.92 -4.32 6.46
N ASN A 162 19.67 -4.06 6.08
CA ASN A 162 18.64 -5.08 5.84
C ASN A 162 18.66 -5.65 4.41
N GLY A 163 19.74 -5.44 3.65
CA GLY A 163 19.96 -6.09 2.35
C GLY A 163 19.31 -5.41 1.15
N TYR A 164 18.77 -4.20 1.32
CA TYR A 164 18.30 -3.34 0.23
C TYR A 164 19.36 -2.30 -0.15
N PHE A 165 19.11 -1.55 -1.23
CA PHE A 165 19.96 -0.44 -1.63
C PHE A 165 19.37 0.90 -1.16
N GLY A 166 19.93 1.47 -0.10
CA GLY A 166 19.62 2.83 0.35
C GLY A 166 20.66 3.85 -0.15
N GLY A 167 21.94 3.52 0.02
CA GLY A 167 23.08 4.32 -0.42
C GLY A 167 23.15 5.72 0.22
N ALA A 168 23.95 6.61 -0.37
CA ALA A 168 24.11 7.97 0.16
C ALA A 168 22.84 8.83 -0.05
N ALA A 169 22.51 9.67 0.94
CA ALA A 169 21.56 10.75 0.75
C ALA A 169 22.21 11.88 -0.08
N ARG A 170 21.38 12.64 -0.81
CA ARG A 170 21.86 13.87 -1.47
C ARG A 170 22.02 14.97 -0.44
N LEU A 171 23.00 15.84 -0.65
CA LEU A 171 23.17 17.06 0.14
C LEU A 171 21.88 17.90 0.13
N PRO A 172 21.53 18.60 1.23
CA PRO A 172 22.36 18.87 2.41
C PRO A 172 22.37 17.77 3.48
N LEU A 173 21.72 16.63 3.26
CA LEU A 173 21.68 15.53 4.23
C LEU A 173 23.01 14.79 4.25
N LEU A 174 23.62 14.70 5.43
CA LEU A 174 24.93 14.06 5.62
C LEU A 174 24.78 12.57 5.96
N PRO A 175 25.79 11.74 5.62
CA PRO A 175 25.85 10.35 6.07
C PRO A 175 25.87 10.24 7.60
N LEU A 176 25.38 9.11 8.12
CA LEU A 176 25.50 8.79 9.54
C LEU A 176 26.96 8.61 9.97
N THR A 177 27.26 9.02 11.21
CA THR A 177 28.53 8.70 11.87
C THR A 177 28.63 7.20 12.19
N ALA A 178 29.82 6.70 12.49
CA ALA A 178 30.03 5.30 12.85
C ALA A 178 29.18 4.88 14.07
N ASP A 179 29.07 5.75 15.08
CA ASP A 179 28.29 5.46 16.28
C ASP A 179 26.79 5.33 15.97
N LEU A 180 26.26 6.22 15.13
CA LEU A 180 24.85 6.16 14.71
C LEU A 180 24.57 4.95 13.84
N LYS A 181 25.52 4.55 12.99
CA LYS A 181 25.41 3.30 12.22
C LYS A 181 25.32 2.09 13.15
N ALA A 182 26.23 1.96 14.11
CA ALA A 182 26.20 0.88 15.10
C ALA A 182 24.91 0.89 15.94
N GLU A 183 24.34 2.07 16.22
CA GLU A 183 23.04 2.20 16.87
C GLU A 183 21.90 1.62 16.01
N VAL A 184 21.85 1.97 14.71
CA VAL A 184 20.85 1.44 13.77
C VAL A 184 20.93 -0.08 13.66
N GLU A 185 22.13 -0.64 13.55
CA GLU A 185 22.35 -2.09 13.46
C GLU A 185 21.82 -2.83 14.70
N ARG A 186 22.05 -2.26 15.89
CA ARG A 186 21.53 -2.82 17.14
C ARG A 186 20.01 -2.80 17.19
N LEU A 187 19.39 -1.70 16.76
CA LEU A 187 17.93 -1.55 16.73
C LEU A 187 17.26 -2.51 15.73
N LEU A 188 17.96 -2.87 14.65
CA LEU A 188 17.46 -3.78 13.61
C LEU A 188 17.87 -5.24 13.80
N SER A 189 18.67 -5.56 14.82
CA SER A 189 19.17 -6.92 15.06
C SER A 189 18.06 -7.97 15.05
N ASP A 190 16.92 -7.66 15.69
CA ASP A 190 15.73 -8.49 15.74
C ASP A 190 14.63 -8.06 14.74
N ILE A 191 14.95 -7.24 13.72
CA ILE A 191 14.00 -6.73 12.72
C ILE A 191 14.60 -6.90 11.31
N ARG A 192 14.89 -8.16 10.96
CA ARG A 192 15.36 -8.54 9.62
C ARG A 192 14.17 -8.86 8.70
N ASN A 193 14.38 -8.67 7.40
CA ASN A 193 13.46 -9.11 6.36
C ASN A 193 13.59 -10.59 6.06
#